data_AF-A0A432EXP0-F1
#
_entry.id   AF-A0A432EXP0-F1
#
_cell.length_a   1.000
_cell.length_b   1.000
_cell.length_c   1.000
_cell.angle_alpha   90.00
_cell.angle_beta   90.00
_cell.angle_gamma   90.00
#
_symmetry.space_group_name_H-M   'P 1'
#
loop_
_entity.id
_entity.type
_entity.pdbx_description
1 polymer ?
#
loop_
_entity_poly.entity_id
_entity_poly.type
_entity_poly.pdbx_seq_one_letter_code
_entity_poly.pdbx_strand_id
1 'polypeptide(L)'
;EVIASSNDQDLETHVRLSRLIIDRCRRLVESGKDVFVLLDSITRVARAFNSVHGGSGRTMTGGVDARALEIPRKIFASARKTEEAGSLTIIATALIDTGSRMDELIFQEFKGTGNMELVLDRKLAERRIYPAIDIPKSGTRKEELLFPPQHLDAIHKLRRTMTDMNPIDAMETIKQALDKFKTNEEFLSTLK
;
A
#
# COMPACT_ATOMS: atom_id res chain seq x y z
N GLU A 1 -1.52 -18.96 -4.04
CA GLU A 1 -2.29 -19.52 -2.92
C GLU A 1 -3.21 -18.44 -2.38
N VAL A 2 -4.44 -18.78 -1.98
CA VAL A 2 -5.38 -17.83 -1.38
C VAL A 2 -5.68 -18.31 0.03
N ILE A 3 -5.49 -17.41 0.99
CA ILE A 3 -5.71 -17.68 2.41
C ILE A 3 -6.65 -16.60 2.92
N ALA A 4 -7.78 -17.01 3.50
CA ALA A 4 -8.84 -16.09 3.88
C ALA A 4 -9.38 -16.40 5.27
N SER A 5 -9.85 -15.36 5.95
CA SER A 5 -10.67 -15.44 7.15
C SER A 5 -11.84 -14.48 6.95
N SER A 6 -13.04 -15.01 6.72
CA SER A 6 -14.24 -14.19 6.52
C SER A 6 -14.63 -13.46 7.81
N ASN A 7 -15.50 -12.45 7.70
CA ASN A 7 -16.00 -11.69 8.86
C ASN A 7 -16.84 -12.56 9.83
N ASP A 8 -17.17 -13.79 9.46
CA ASP A 8 -17.89 -14.74 10.33
C ASP A 8 -16.98 -15.40 11.37
N GLN A 9 -15.66 -15.25 11.21
CA GLN A 9 -14.67 -15.79 12.15
C GLN A 9 -14.44 -14.83 13.32
N ASP A 10 -13.92 -15.36 14.42
CA ASP A 10 -13.54 -14.53 15.56
C ASP A 10 -12.28 -13.70 15.28
N LEU A 11 -12.13 -12.62 16.07
CA LEU A 11 -10.99 -11.71 15.95
C LEU A 11 -9.66 -12.42 16.27
N GLU A 12 -9.68 -13.42 17.13
CA GLU A 12 -8.49 -14.21 17.48
C GLU A 12 -8.01 -15.05 16.29
N THR A 13 -8.92 -15.59 15.48
CA THR A 13 -8.59 -16.29 14.23
C THR A 13 -7.95 -15.33 13.23
N HIS A 14 -8.46 -14.11 13.06
CA HIS A 14 -7.82 -13.10 12.20
C HIS A 14 -6.39 -12.81 12.64
N VAL A 15 -6.18 -12.58 13.93
CA VAL A 15 -4.86 -12.33 14.53
C VAL A 15 -3.93 -13.52 14.31
N ARG A 16 -4.38 -14.72 14.64
CA ARG A 16 -3.60 -15.96 14.55
C ARG A 16 -3.19 -16.26 13.11
N LEU A 17 -4.15 -16.18 12.18
CA LEU A 17 -3.90 -16.43 10.77
C LEU A 17 -2.91 -15.43 10.19
N SER A 18 -3.09 -14.13 10.48
CA SER A 18 -2.18 -13.08 10.01
C SER A 18 -0.73 -13.31 10.47
N ARG A 19 -0.52 -13.74 11.73
CA ARG A 19 0.81 -14.09 12.24
C ARG A 19 1.39 -15.31 11.52
N LEU A 20 0.60 -16.40 11.44
CA LEU A 20 1.03 -17.66 10.83
C LEU A 20 1.49 -17.47 9.38
N ILE A 21 0.73 -16.71 8.59
CA ILE A 21 1.04 -16.49 7.18
C ILE A 21 2.31 -15.67 7.02
N ILE A 22 2.47 -14.60 7.79
CA ILE A 22 3.66 -13.76 7.70
C ILE A 22 4.91 -14.51 8.16
N ASP A 23 4.82 -15.33 9.21
CA ASP A 23 5.94 -16.17 9.62
C ASP A 23 6.28 -17.23 8.56
N ARG A 24 5.29 -17.84 7.92
CA ARG A 24 5.52 -18.73 6.77
C ARG A 24 6.21 -17.99 5.62
N CYS A 25 5.78 -16.78 5.27
CA CYS A 25 6.43 -15.96 4.25
C CYS A 25 7.89 -15.68 4.60
N ARG A 26 8.20 -15.35 5.86
CA ARG A 26 9.58 -15.14 6.33
C ARG A 26 10.44 -16.39 6.16
N ARG A 27 9.92 -17.58 6.50
CA ARG A 27 10.65 -18.85 6.29
C ARG A 27 10.94 -19.12 4.82
N LEU A 28 10.00 -18.79 3.92
CA LEU A 28 10.22 -18.93 2.48
C LEU A 28 11.31 -17.98 1.97
N VAL A 29 11.34 -16.74 2.47
CA VAL A 29 12.39 -15.76 2.15
C VAL A 29 13.75 -16.22 2.62
N GLU A 30 13.84 -16.74 3.85
CA GLU A 30 15.06 -17.35 4.40
C GLU A 30 15.55 -18.54 3.57
N SER A 31 14.65 -19.27 2.90
CA SER A 31 15.00 -20.33 1.96
C SER A 31 15.41 -19.83 0.56
N GLY A 32 15.60 -18.53 0.38
CA GLY A 32 16.02 -17.90 -0.87
C GLY A 32 14.90 -17.59 -1.86
N LYS A 33 13.63 -17.61 -1.44
CA LYS A 33 12.49 -17.36 -2.35
C LYS A 33 12.02 -15.91 -2.30
N ASP A 34 11.69 -15.37 -3.47
CA ASP A 34 10.94 -14.12 -3.58
C ASP A 34 9.45 -14.37 -3.33
N VAL A 35 8.92 -13.73 -2.29
CA VAL A 35 7.55 -13.91 -1.81
C VAL A 35 6.79 -12.60 -1.95
N PHE A 36 5.61 -12.69 -2.56
CA PHE A 36 4.72 -11.56 -2.76
C PHE A 36 3.40 -11.78 -2.03
N VAL A 37 3.01 -10.83 -1.18
CA VAL A 37 1.81 -10.88 -0.36
C VAL A 37 0.88 -9.74 -0.73
N LEU A 38 -0.35 -10.10 -1.13
CA LEU A 38 -1.48 -9.18 -1.23
C LEU A 38 -2.33 -9.28 0.03
N LEU A 39 -2.39 -8.20 0.81
CA LEU A 39 -3.12 -8.15 2.08
C LEU A 39 -4.32 -7.20 1.99
N ASP A 40 -5.54 -7.75 2.00
CA ASP A 40 -6.77 -6.97 2.02
C ASP A 40 -7.56 -7.26 3.32
N SER A 41 -7.48 -6.42 4.37
CA SER A 41 -6.79 -5.13 4.46
C SER A 41 -5.95 -4.99 5.73
N ILE A 42 -4.88 -4.19 5.68
CA ILE A 42 -4.05 -3.94 6.88
C ILE A 42 -4.83 -3.20 7.97
N THR A 43 -5.80 -2.35 7.58
CA THR A 43 -6.69 -1.66 8.52
C THR A 43 -7.53 -2.64 9.33
N ARG A 44 -8.10 -3.67 8.68
CA ARG A 44 -8.89 -4.71 9.36
C ARG A 44 -8.03 -5.57 10.28
N VAL A 45 -6.82 -5.93 9.84
CA VAL A 45 -5.85 -6.63 10.70
C VAL A 45 -5.53 -5.79 11.94
N ALA A 46 -5.17 -4.52 11.77
CA ALA A 46 -4.85 -3.64 12.89
C ALA A 46 -6.02 -3.47 13.88
N ARG A 47 -7.26 -3.36 13.38
CA ARG A 47 -8.46 -3.35 14.23
C ARG A 47 -8.59 -4.63 15.05
N ALA A 48 -8.43 -5.81 14.45
CA ALA A 48 -8.50 -7.08 15.15
C ALA A 48 -7.45 -7.16 16.27
N PHE A 49 -6.21 -6.74 16.01
CA PHE A 49 -5.16 -6.67 17.03
C PHE A 49 -5.50 -5.70 18.16
N ASN A 50 -6.02 -4.50 17.84
CA ASN A 50 -6.46 -3.51 18.83
C ASN A 50 -7.60 -4.02 19.71
N SER A 51 -8.55 -4.76 19.15
CA SER A 51 -9.65 -5.32 19.93
C SER A 51 -9.20 -6.48 20.83
N VAL A 52 -8.31 -7.36 20.36
CA VAL A 52 -7.85 -8.53 21.12
C VAL A 52 -6.81 -8.16 22.19
N HIS A 53 -5.94 -7.18 21.91
CA HIS A 53 -4.83 -6.81 22.80
C HIS A 53 -4.99 -5.42 23.44
N GLY A 54 -6.08 -4.72 23.16
CA GLY A 54 -6.38 -3.41 23.75
C GLY A 54 -6.82 -3.51 25.21
N GLY A 55 -6.66 -2.42 25.96
CA GLY A 55 -7.02 -2.37 27.39
C GLY A 55 -5.83 -2.12 28.31
N SER A 56 -4.69 -1.69 27.77
CA SER A 56 -3.44 -1.56 28.51
C SER A 56 -3.31 -0.23 29.29
N GLY A 57 -4.39 0.57 29.33
CA GLY A 57 -4.50 1.82 30.08
C GLY A 57 -3.89 3.06 29.42
N ARG A 58 -3.22 2.92 28.27
CA ARG A 58 -2.63 4.04 27.49
C ARG A 58 -3.28 4.15 26.11
N THR A 59 -4.55 4.52 26.11
CA THR A 59 -5.32 4.74 24.88
C THR A 59 -4.94 6.07 24.26
N MET A 60 -4.53 6.08 22.98
CA MET A 60 -4.33 7.30 22.21
C MET A 60 -5.68 7.98 21.93
N THR A 61 -5.64 9.29 21.63
CA THR A 61 -6.80 10.09 21.22
C THR A 61 -7.43 9.54 19.95
N GLY A 62 -8.46 8.67 20.09
CA GLY A 62 -9.08 7.94 18.97
C GLY A 62 -9.37 6.47 19.25
N GLY A 63 -9.13 5.96 20.47
CA GLY A 63 -9.49 4.60 20.86
C GLY A 63 -8.47 3.52 20.49
N VAL A 64 -7.28 3.93 20.07
CA VAL A 64 -6.21 3.03 19.62
C VAL A 64 -5.15 2.91 20.71
N ASP A 65 -4.84 1.69 21.11
CA ASP A 65 -3.73 1.41 22.00
C ASP A 65 -2.43 1.34 21.18
N ALA A 66 -1.45 2.21 21.49
CA ALA A 66 -0.18 2.26 20.76
C ALA A 66 0.57 0.91 20.77
N ARG A 67 0.40 0.10 21.84
CA ARG A 67 1.00 -1.24 21.92
C ARG A 67 0.30 -2.24 21.01
N ALA A 68 -1.00 -2.08 20.79
CA ALA A 68 -1.75 -3.01 19.97
C ALA A 68 -1.41 -2.91 18.48
N LEU A 69 -0.89 -1.75 18.03
CA LEU A 69 -0.39 -1.57 16.65
C LEU A 69 1.04 -2.06 16.43
N GLU A 70 1.78 -2.40 17.48
CA GLU A 70 3.17 -2.82 17.37
C GLU A 70 3.33 -4.07 16.48
N ILE A 71 2.47 -5.08 16.68
CA ILE A 71 2.56 -6.33 15.92
C ILE A 71 2.10 -6.15 14.47
N PRO A 72 0.96 -5.52 14.17
CA PRO A 72 0.60 -5.15 12.79
C PRO A 72 1.70 -4.35 12.08
N ARG A 73 2.34 -3.39 12.77
CA ARG A 73 3.48 -2.63 12.22
C ARG A 73 4.67 -3.53 11.92
N LYS A 74 5.02 -4.46 12.83
CA LYS A 74 6.09 -5.46 12.60
C LYS A 74 5.78 -6.41 11.44
N ILE A 75 4.50 -6.75 11.24
CA ILE A 75 4.04 -7.52 10.08
C ILE A 75 4.33 -6.73 8.81
N PHE A 76 3.84 -5.49 8.71
CA PHE A 76 4.03 -4.68 7.50
C PHE A 76 5.51 -4.34 7.24
N ALA A 77 6.26 -4.00 8.29
CA ALA A 77 7.70 -3.72 8.23
C ALA A 77 8.58 -4.95 7.94
N SER A 78 7.99 -6.15 7.87
CA SER A 78 8.74 -7.33 7.43
C SER A 78 9.00 -7.33 5.93
N ALA A 79 8.22 -6.59 5.15
CA ALA A 79 8.49 -6.38 3.73
C ALA A 79 9.85 -5.73 3.52
N ARG A 80 10.74 -6.42 2.80
CA ARG A 80 12.10 -5.95 2.49
C ARG A 80 12.72 -6.80 1.38
N LYS A 81 13.63 -6.20 0.64
CA LYS A 81 14.61 -6.91 -0.18
C LYS A 81 15.80 -7.26 0.71
N THR A 82 16.22 -8.51 0.72
CA THR A 82 17.46 -8.93 1.38
C THR A 82 18.59 -9.04 0.34
N GLU A 83 19.84 -8.93 0.77
CA GLU A 83 21.00 -9.09 -0.13
C GLU A 83 21.38 -10.56 -0.32
N GLU A 84 21.26 -11.37 0.73
CA GLU A 84 21.80 -12.75 0.78
C GLU A 84 20.73 -13.85 0.68
N ALA A 85 19.44 -13.48 0.68
CA ALA A 85 18.31 -14.41 0.60
C ALA A 85 17.27 -13.91 -0.41
N GLY A 86 16.01 -14.33 -0.27
CA GLY A 86 14.93 -13.83 -1.12
C GLY A 86 14.45 -12.42 -0.75
N SER A 87 13.36 -11.99 -1.36
CA SER A 87 12.64 -10.75 -1.01
C SER A 87 11.23 -11.01 -0.50
N LEU A 88 10.77 -10.16 0.42
CA LEU A 88 9.37 -10.12 0.86
C LEU A 88 8.74 -8.81 0.38
N THR A 89 7.84 -8.90 -0.58
CA THR A 89 7.00 -7.76 -1.00
C THR A 89 5.62 -7.90 -0.38
N ILE A 90 5.13 -6.86 0.29
CA ILE A 90 3.77 -6.79 0.82
C ILE A 90 3.10 -5.57 0.22
N ILE A 91 1.99 -5.77 -0.50
CA ILE A 91 1.07 -4.71 -0.89
C ILE A 91 -0.21 -4.92 -0.08
N ALA A 92 -0.57 -3.92 0.71
CA ALA A 92 -1.76 -3.98 1.54
C ALA A 92 -2.72 -2.83 1.21
N THR A 93 -4.02 -3.12 1.22
CA THR A 93 -5.04 -2.08 1.13
C THR A 93 -5.19 -1.41 2.50
N ALA A 94 -5.33 -0.10 2.52
CA ALA A 94 -5.62 0.68 3.72
C ALA A 94 -6.90 1.49 3.47
N LEU A 95 -7.81 1.47 4.45
CA LEU A 95 -9.03 2.25 4.40
C LEU A 95 -8.77 3.65 4.97
N ILE A 96 -9.16 4.67 4.21
CA ILE A 96 -9.14 6.09 4.58
C ILE A 96 -10.54 6.69 4.37
N ASP A 97 -10.79 7.87 4.93
CA ASP A 97 -12.06 8.59 4.79
C ASP A 97 -13.29 7.73 5.17
N THR A 98 -13.14 6.88 6.20
CA THR A 98 -14.20 6.01 6.73
C THR A 98 -15.08 6.72 7.77
N GLY A 99 -14.71 7.93 8.18
CA GLY A 99 -15.29 8.64 9.31
C GLY A 99 -14.83 8.12 10.68
N SER A 100 -13.96 7.11 10.73
CA SER A 100 -13.41 6.57 11.96
C SER A 100 -12.03 7.16 12.25
N ARG A 101 -11.92 7.90 13.35
CA ARG A 101 -10.63 8.41 13.87
C ARG A 101 -9.61 7.28 14.14
N MET A 102 -10.08 6.08 14.47
CA MET A 102 -9.23 4.92 14.63
C MET A 102 -8.56 4.52 13.32
N ASP A 103 -9.29 4.52 12.20
CA ASP A 103 -8.72 4.17 10.89
C ASP A 103 -7.72 5.23 10.41
N GLU A 104 -8.00 6.50 10.68
CA GLU A 104 -7.08 7.60 10.37
C GLU A 104 -5.75 7.42 11.11
N LEU A 105 -5.78 7.11 12.41
CA LEU A 105 -4.57 6.85 13.19
C LEU A 105 -3.82 5.61 12.69
N ILE A 106 -4.54 4.53 12.40
CA ILE A 106 -3.96 3.31 11.83
C ILE A 106 -3.26 3.63 10.51
N PHE A 107 -3.90 4.39 9.62
CA PHE A 107 -3.31 4.80 8.35
C PHE A 107 -2.03 5.60 8.55
N GLN A 108 -2.01 6.59 9.46
CA GLN A 108 -0.81 7.39 9.72
C GLN A 108 0.37 6.54 10.23
N GLU A 109 0.11 5.58 11.11
CA GLU A 109 1.15 4.65 11.61
C GLU A 109 1.77 3.81 10.49
N PHE A 110 0.94 3.29 9.57
CA PHE A 110 1.43 2.50 8.44
C PHE A 110 2.08 3.33 7.35
N LYS A 111 1.61 4.56 7.13
CA LYS A 111 2.21 5.51 6.20
C LYS A 111 3.69 5.77 6.53
N GLY A 112 4.01 5.93 7.82
CA GLY A 112 5.40 6.08 8.28
C GLY A 112 6.26 4.83 8.06
N THR A 113 5.64 3.66 8.00
CA THR A 113 6.32 2.35 7.90
C THR A 113 6.60 1.93 6.46
N GLY A 114 5.70 2.25 5.52
CA GLY A 114 5.81 1.90 4.11
C GLY A 114 6.80 2.78 3.33
N ASN A 115 7.13 2.34 2.13
CA ASN A 115 7.94 3.10 1.16
C ASN A 115 7.22 3.39 -0.17
N MET A 116 6.00 2.86 -0.36
CA MET A 116 5.15 3.09 -1.53
C MET A 116 3.71 3.33 -1.09
N GLU A 117 3.08 4.32 -1.71
CA GLU A 117 1.68 4.67 -1.52
C GLU A 117 1.02 4.78 -2.89
N LEU A 118 -0.08 4.04 -3.10
CA LEU A 118 -0.95 4.17 -4.27
C LEU A 118 -2.31 4.67 -3.79
N VAL A 119 -2.56 5.94 -3.97
CA VAL A 119 -3.76 6.61 -3.45
C VAL A 119 -4.86 6.53 -4.49
N LEU A 120 -6.05 6.10 -4.07
CA LEU A 120 -7.24 6.06 -4.91
C LEU A 120 -8.19 7.19 -4.52
N ASP A 121 -8.70 7.93 -5.51
CA ASP A 121 -9.59 9.06 -5.30
C ASP A 121 -11.06 8.67 -5.51
N ARG A 122 -11.90 8.99 -4.52
CA ARG A 122 -13.33 8.67 -4.54
C ARG A 122 -14.08 9.41 -5.67
N LYS A 123 -13.71 10.66 -5.98
CA LYS A 123 -14.37 11.47 -7.03
C LYS A 123 -14.09 10.90 -8.42
N LEU A 124 -12.89 10.38 -8.66
CA LEU A 124 -12.57 9.63 -9.89
C LEU A 124 -13.48 8.41 -10.04
N ALA A 125 -13.60 7.61 -8.98
CA ALA A 125 -14.43 6.40 -8.98
C ALA A 125 -15.94 6.70 -9.16
N GLU A 126 -16.46 7.73 -8.48
CA GLU A 126 -17.86 8.21 -8.63
C GLU A 126 -18.17 8.65 -10.06
N ARG A 127 -17.19 9.21 -10.78
CA ARG A 127 -17.28 9.56 -12.20
C ARG A 127 -17.02 8.40 -13.16
N ARG A 128 -16.76 7.20 -12.63
CA ARG A 128 -16.41 6.00 -13.40
C ARG A 128 -15.12 6.14 -14.23
N ILE A 129 -14.18 6.97 -13.77
CA ILE A 129 -12.86 7.08 -14.38
C ILE A 129 -11.95 6.05 -13.72
N TYR A 130 -11.48 5.09 -14.51
CA TYR A 130 -10.62 3.99 -14.04
C TYR A 130 -9.33 3.88 -14.87
N PRO A 131 -8.18 3.57 -14.23
CA PRO A 131 -8.01 3.38 -12.78
C PRO A 131 -8.17 4.70 -12.00
N ALA A 132 -8.81 4.66 -10.83
CA ALA A 132 -9.16 5.85 -10.04
C ALA A 132 -7.98 6.34 -9.17
N ILE A 133 -6.80 6.51 -9.78
CA ILE A 133 -5.55 6.81 -9.08
C ILE A 133 -5.35 8.33 -8.93
N ASP A 134 -5.10 8.78 -7.71
CA ASP A 134 -4.58 10.12 -7.44
C ASP A 134 -3.07 10.12 -7.72
N ILE A 135 -2.69 10.50 -8.94
CA ILE A 135 -1.30 10.49 -9.40
C ILE A 135 -0.41 11.41 -8.54
N PRO A 136 -0.80 12.67 -8.24
CA PRO A 136 0.02 13.55 -7.41
C PRO A 136 0.29 13.02 -6.00
N LYS A 137 -0.69 12.35 -5.36
CA LYS A 137 -0.52 11.78 -4.01
C LYS A 137 0.14 10.41 -3.98
N SER A 138 0.22 9.70 -5.10
CA SER A 138 0.83 8.37 -5.19
C SER A 138 2.34 8.47 -5.41
N GLY A 139 3.14 7.57 -4.86
CA GLY A 139 4.59 7.59 -5.07
C GLY A 139 5.35 6.47 -4.37
N THR A 140 6.61 6.29 -4.78
CA THR A 140 7.54 5.33 -4.18
C THR A 140 8.83 6.04 -3.80
N ARG A 141 9.35 5.79 -2.60
CA ARG A 141 10.65 6.31 -2.16
C ARG A 141 11.77 5.59 -2.90
N LYS A 142 12.82 6.33 -3.28
CA LYS A 142 13.98 5.82 -4.03
C LYS A 142 13.59 5.17 -5.36
N GLU A 143 12.66 5.76 -6.10
CA GLU A 143 12.17 5.23 -7.37
C GLU A 143 13.27 5.19 -8.46
N GLU A 144 14.33 5.96 -8.31
CA GLU A 144 15.55 5.92 -9.14
C GLU A 144 16.28 4.58 -9.12
N LEU A 145 16.06 3.75 -8.09
CA LEU A 145 16.60 2.39 -8.02
C LEU A 145 15.75 1.35 -8.76
N LEU A 146 14.53 1.72 -9.16
CA LEU A 146 13.55 0.82 -9.76
C LEU A 146 13.39 1.07 -11.27
N PHE A 147 13.46 2.33 -11.69
CA PHE A 147 13.34 2.68 -13.09
C PHE A 147 14.71 2.72 -13.79
N PRO A 148 14.79 2.27 -15.06
CA PRO A 148 15.98 2.45 -15.86
C PRO A 148 16.34 3.94 -16.01
N PRO A 149 17.63 4.33 -15.93
CA PRO A 149 18.06 5.73 -15.94
C PRO A 149 17.53 6.54 -17.14
N GLN A 150 17.41 5.90 -18.31
CA GLN A 150 16.92 6.55 -19.54
C GLN A 150 15.45 7.00 -19.48
N HIS A 151 14.68 6.51 -18.51
CA HIS A 151 13.27 6.86 -18.35
C HIS A 151 13.03 7.89 -17.24
N LEU A 152 13.99 8.10 -16.33
CA LEU A 152 13.79 8.93 -15.14
C LEU A 152 13.41 10.37 -15.48
N ASP A 153 14.08 11.00 -16.44
CA ASP A 153 13.78 12.38 -16.83
C ASP A 153 12.36 12.52 -17.40
N ALA A 154 11.94 11.58 -18.25
CA ALA A 154 10.59 11.55 -18.82
C ALA A 154 9.53 11.35 -17.72
N ILE A 155 9.76 10.41 -16.81
CA ILE A 155 8.87 10.14 -15.66
C ILE A 155 8.76 11.38 -14.77
N HIS A 156 9.88 12.06 -14.45
CA HIS A 156 9.88 13.27 -13.64
C HIS A 156 9.18 14.46 -14.33
N LYS A 157 9.34 14.62 -15.65
CA LYS A 157 8.60 15.63 -16.43
C LYS A 157 7.10 15.34 -16.38
N LEU A 158 6.72 14.10 -16.67
CA LEU A 158 5.33 13.66 -16.63
C LEU A 158 4.70 13.92 -15.25
N ARG A 159 5.41 13.54 -14.18
CA ARG A 159 4.94 13.74 -12.80
C ARG A 159 4.77 15.21 -12.44
N ARG A 160 5.66 16.10 -12.89
CA ARG A 160 5.51 17.55 -12.72
C ARG A 160 4.23 18.04 -13.40
N THR A 161 4.02 17.67 -14.67
CA THR A 161 2.81 18.05 -15.41
C THR A 161 1.53 17.54 -14.75
N MET A 162 1.52 16.31 -14.22
CA MET A 162 0.34 15.76 -13.55
C MET A 162 0.06 16.44 -12.20
N THR A 163 1.09 16.87 -11.48
CA THR A 163 0.95 17.55 -10.17
C THR A 163 0.29 18.93 -10.28
N ASP A 164 0.49 19.62 -11.41
CA ASP A 164 -0.10 20.94 -11.65
C ASP A 164 -1.59 20.88 -12.05
N MET A 165 -2.10 19.69 -12.37
CA MET A 165 -3.48 19.44 -12.74
C MET A 165 -4.31 19.00 -11.52
N ASN A 166 -5.62 19.22 -11.55
CA ASN A 166 -6.48 18.54 -10.60
C ASN A 166 -6.54 17.02 -10.93
N PRO A 167 -6.83 16.14 -9.95
CA PRO A 167 -6.76 14.69 -10.16
C PRO A 167 -7.61 14.13 -11.29
N ILE A 168 -8.76 14.77 -11.59
CA ILE A 168 -9.66 14.33 -12.67
C ILE A 168 -9.00 14.62 -14.02
N ASP A 169 -8.58 15.86 -14.24
CA ASP A 169 -7.95 16.28 -15.50
C ASP A 169 -6.61 15.54 -15.71
N ALA A 170 -5.83 15.32 -14.65
CA ALA A 170 -4.60 14.55 -14.69
C ALA A 170 -4.86 13.12 -15.19
N MET A 171 -5.87 12.44 -14.63
CA MET A 171 -6.20 11.05 -14.98
C MET A 171 -6.78 10.95 -16.40
N GLU A 172 -7.64 11.87 -16.82
CA GLU A 172 -8.15 11.89 -18.19
C GLU A 172 -7.04 12.16 -19.21
N THR A 173 -6.16 13.13 -18.92
CA THR A 173 -5.03 13.49 -19.79
C THR A 173 -4.07 12.32 -19.96
N ILE A 174 -3.64 11.68 -18.86
CA ILE A 174 -2.73 10.55 -18.95
C ILE A 174 -3.37 9.37 -19.67
N LYS A 175 -4.66 9.10 -19.43
CA LYS A 175 -5.38 8.01 -20.09
C LYS A 175 -5.44 8.25 -21.60
N GLN A 176 -5.81 9.45 -22.03
CA GLN A 176 -5.82 9.81 -23.46
C GLN A 176 -4.44 9.75 -24.09
N ALA A 177 -3.38 10.07 -23.34
CA ALA A 177 -2.01 9.96 -23.83
C ALA A 177 -1.61 8.49 -23.98
N LEU A 178 -1.83 7.66 -22.96
CA LEU A 178 -1.49 6.23 -22.97
C LEU A 178 -2.29 5.44 -24.01
N ASP A 179 -3.56 5.76 -24.23
CA ASP A 179 -4.43 5.11 -25.23
C ASP A 179 -3.89 5.23 -26.68
N LYS A 180 -2.97 6.18 -26.94
CA LYS A 180 -2.33 6.38 -28.26
C LYS A 180 -1.14 5.45 -28.51
N PHE A 181 -0.62 4.79 -27.48
CA PHE A 181 0.59 3.96 -27.57
C PHE A 181 0.29 2.53 -27.15
N LYS A 182 1.04 1.57 -27.71
CA LYS A 182 0.86 0.16 -27.32
C LYS A 182 1.62 -0.17 -26.05
N THR A 183 2.70 0.55 -25.79
CA THR A 183 3.57 0.31 -24.63
C THR A 183 3.95 1.62 -23.93
N ASN A 184 4.25 1.51 -22.63
CA ASN A 184 4.76 2.65 -21.86
C ASN A 184 6.14 3.10 -22.37
N GLU A 185 6.93 2.20 -22.96
CA GLU A 185 8.24 2.54 -23.52
C GLU A 185 8.11 3.46 -24.75
N GLU A 186 7.19 3.14 -25.66
CA GLU A 186 6.85 4.01 -26.80
C GLU A 186 6.40 5.39 -26.31
N PHE A 187 5.47 5.43 -25.35
CA PHE A 187 5.00 6.69 -24.77
C PHE A 187 6.12 7.51 -24.10
N LEU A 188 6.92 6.90 -23.24
CA LEU A 188 8.01 7.59 -22.55
C LEU A 188 9.07 8.09 -23.54
N SER A 189 9.26 7.42 -24.67
CA SER A 189 10.18 7.87 -25.72
C SER A 189 9.74 9.18 -26.38
N THR A 190 8.43 9.50 -26.40
CA THR A 190 7.92 10.77 -26.94
C THR A 190 8.05 11.95 -26.00
N LEU A 191 8.38 11.70 -24.73
CA LEU A 191 8.53 12.73 -23.68
C LEU A 191 9.99 13.15 -23.43
N LYS A 192 10.92 12.65 -24.26
CA LYS A 192 12.34 13.00 -24.18
C LYS A 192 12.57 14.48 -24.46
#